data_AF-A0A377WAR0-F1
#
_entry.id   AF-A0A377WAR0-F1
#
_cell.length_a   1.000
_cell.length_b   1.000
_cell.length_c   1.000
_cell.angle_alpha   90.00
_cell.angle_beta   90.00
_cell.angle_gamma   90.00
#
_symmetry.space_group_name_H-M   'P 1'
#
loop_
_entity.id
_entity.type
_entity.pdbx_description
1 polymer ?
#
loop_
_entity_poly.entity_id
_entity_poly.type
_entity_poly.pdbx_seq_one_letter_code
_entity_poly.pdbx_strand_id
1 'polypeptide(L)'
;MNWFLLSLLNDHLNQLLNRYSRIQALRLDLFYQKGTERYKQYSWNETEREVRMLVERTLQHTNLAGYFWVLENSVDHGCHAHIVFYLDRHLNQATYPIAERVGTIWREITQREGYYNRCEYKSTYEVSIDRPVNYDDTEAIHNLRYIISYLAKEEQKHGHYHYGASEVPPPSGLGRPRTV
;
A
#
# COMPACT_ATOMS: atom_id res chain seq x y z
N MET A 1 14.02 9.42 7.81
CA MET A 1 13.76 8.27 6.93
C MET A 1 14.28 7.01 7.59
N ASN A 2 13.43 5.99 7.72
CA ASN A 2 13.80 4.69 8.24
C ASN A 2 14.47 3.84 7.14
N TRP A 3 15.78 3.60 7.25
CA TRP A 3 16.52 2.86 6.22
C TRP A 3 16.08 1.39 6.08
N PHE A 4 15.62 0.77 7.16
CA PHE A 4 15.16 -0.61 7.15
C PHE A 4 13.86 -0.79 6.36
N LEU A 5 12.81 0.00 6.69
CA LEU A 5 11.55 0.00 5.96
C LEU A 5 11.73 0.43 4.50
N LEU A 6 12.59 1.43 4.25
CA LEU A 6 12.89 1.85 2.89
C LEU A 6 13.54 0.74 2.07
N SER A 7 14.45 -0.03 2.67
CA SER A 7 15.07 -1.20 2.02
C SER A 7 14.02 -2.26 1.68
N LEU A 8 13.17 -2.63 2.64
CA LEU A 8 12.10 -3.61 2.45
C LEU A 8 11.09 -3.19 1.37
N LEU A 9 10.66 -1.93 1.37
CA LEU A 9 9.77 -1.38 0.34
C LEU A 9 10.39 -1.46 -1.06
N ASN A 10 11.67 -1.08 -1.16
CA ASN A 10 12.37 -1.09 -2.45
C ASN A 10 12.63 -2.50 -2.96
N ASP A 11 12.98 -3.43 -2.08
CA ASP A 11 13.16 -4.84 -2.41
C ASP A 11 11.85 -5.48 -2.86
N HIS A 12 10.75 -5.25 -2.13
CA HIS A 12 9.43 -5.72 -2.53
C HIS A 12 9.02 -5.19 -3.91
N LEU A 13 9.23 -3.89 -4.17
CA LEU A 13 8.99 -3.30 -5.48
C LEU A 13 9.89 -3.92 -6.57
N ASN A 14 11.16 -4.23 -6.28
CA ASN A 14 12.04 -4.93 -7.23
C ASN A 14 11.48 -6.31 -7.60
N GLN A 15 11.02 -7.08 -6.62
CA GLN A 15 10.45 -8.39 -6.87
C GLN A 15 9.20 -8.28 -7.77
N LEU A 16 8.33 -7.30 -7.52
CA LEU A 16 7.16 -7.02 -8.36
C LEU A 16 7.56 -6.62 -9.79
N LEU A 17 8.51 -5.69 -9.91
CA LEU A 17 9.03 -5.23 -11.21
C LEU A 17 9.84 -6.30 -11.93
N ASN A 18 10.30 -7.36 -11.28
CA ASN A 18 10.90 -8.53 -11.92
C ASN A 18 9.83 -9.54 -12.38
N ARG A 19 8.71 -9.64 -11.65
CA ARG A 19 7.64 -10.61 -11.91
C ARG A 19 6.63 -10.14 -12.96
N TYR A 20 6.23 -8.88 -12.89
CA TYR A 20 5.16 -8.29 -13.70
C TYR A 20 5.75 -7.29 -14.69
N SER A 21 5.23 -7.24 -15.91
CA SER A 21 5.76 -6.33 -16.94
C SER A 21 5.20 -4.91 -16.80
N ARG A 22 4.01 -4.79 -16.19
CA ARG A 22 3.37 -3.52 -15.93
C ARG A 22 2.54 -3.58 -14.66
N ILE A 23 2.85 -2.72 -13.71
CA ILE A 23 2.13 -2.61 -12.43
C ILE A 23 1.43 -1.26 -12.31
N GLN A 24 0.36 -1.23 -11.54
CA GLN A 24 -0.29 0.01 -11.11
C GLN A 24 -0.34 0.03 -9.60
N ALA A 25 0.24 1.05 -8.99
CA ALA A 25 0.16 1.26 -7.56
C ALA A 25 -1.17 1.94 -7.19
N LEU A 26 -1.73 1.57 -6.06
CA LEU A 26 -2.88 2.18 -5.42
C LEU A 26 -2.55 2.37 -3.93
N ARG A 27 -2.28 3.61 -3.52
CA ARG A 27 -2.05 3.95 -2.12
C ARG A 27 -3.35 4.38 -1.45
N LEU A 28 -3.64 3.77 -0.32
CA LEU A 28 -4.77 4.11 0.55
C LEU A 28 -4.23 4.38 1.95
N ASP A 29 -4.81 5.39 2.59
CA ASP A 29 -4.54 5.74 3.97
C ASP A 29 -5.79 5.39 4.79
N LEU A 30 -5.64 4.53 5.80
CA LEU A 30 -6.72 3.95 6.58
C LEU A 30 -6.70 4.53 7.98
N PHE A 31 -7.84 5.06 8.43
CA PHE A 31 -7.94 5.80 9.68
C PHE A 31 -9.16 5.35 10.50
N TYR A 32 -9.15 5.68 11.79
CA TYR A 32 -10.33 5.70 12.64
C TYR A 32 -10.93 7.10 12.71
N GLN A 33 -12.26 7.19 12.74
CA GLN A 33 -13.00 8.45 12.82
C GLN A 33 -12.80 9.11 14.18
N LYS A 34 -12.50 10.41 14.20
CA LYS A 34 -12.31 11.16 15.45
C LYS A 34 -13.55 11.05 16.34
N GLY A 35 -13.33 10.73 17.62
CA GLY A 35 -14.38 10.67 18.64
C GLY A 35 -15.06 9.31 18.79
N THR A 36 -14.80 8.34 17.92
CA THR A 36 -15.29 6.96 18.09
C THR A 36 -14.46 6.18 19.14
N GLU A 37 -14.93 4.99 19.49
CA GLU A 37 -14.25 4.17 20.51
C GLU A 37 -12.88 3.70 20.01
N ARG A 38 -12.80 3.22 18.76
CA ARG A 38 -11.54 2.79 18.14
C ARG A 38 -10.51 3.91 18.04
N TYR A 39 -10.96 5.14 17.82
CA TYR A 39 -10.05 6.29 17.84
C TYR A 39 -9.49 6.59 19.23
N LYS A 40 -10.27 6.33 20.30
CA LYS A 40 -9.85 6.62 21.69
C LYS A 40 -9.03 5.50 22.30
N GLN A 41 -9.32 4.25 21.94
CA GLN A 41 -8.79 3.04 22.58
C GLN A 41 -7.96 2.17 21.64
N TYR A 42 -7.46 2.70 20.52
CA TYR A 42 -6.62 1.93 19.62
C TYR A 42 -5.38 1.37 20.33
N SER A 43 -4.93 0.22 19.86
CA SER A 43 -3.58 -0.29 20.11
C SER A 43 -2.91 -0.66 18.80
N TRP A 44 -1.57 -0.65 18.77
CA TRP A 44 -0.81 -1.08 17.59
C TRP A 44 -1.17 -2.51 17.17
N ASN A 45 -1.31 -3.42 18.13
CA ASN A 45 -1.61 -4.83 17.87
C ASN A 45 -3.03 -5.04 17.32
N GLU A 46 -4.01 -4.31 17.85
CA GLU A 46 -5.38 -4.38 17.34
C GLU A 46 -5.47 -3.78 15.93
N THR A 47 -4.87 -2.61 15.72
CA THR A 47 -4.82 -1.98 14.40
C THR A 47 -4.12 -2.89 13.38
N GLU A 48 -3.01 -3.52 13.76
CA GLU A 48 -2.31 -4.49 12.92
C GLU A 48 -3.20 -5.67 12.55
N ARG A 49 -3.88 -6.27 13.53
CA ARG A 49 -4.80 -7.40 13.30
C ARG A 49 -5.86 -7.04 12.26
N GLU A 50 -6.39 -5.83 12.33
CA GLU A 50 -7.45 -5.36 11.44
C GLU A 50 -6.95 -5.06 10.03
N VAL A 51 -5.75 -4.50 9.91
CA VAL A 51 -5.09 -4.32 8.62
C VAL A 51 -4.78 -5.67 7.98
N ARG A 52 -4.35 -6.67 8.76
CA ARG A 52 -4.16 -8.04 8.26
C ARG A 52 -5.48 -8.64 7.77
N MET A 53 -6.57 -8.50 8.54
CA MET A 53 -7.91 -8.93 8.11
C MET A 53 -8.37 -8.21 6.84
N LEU A 54 -8.10 -6.91 6.70
CA LEU A 54 -8.42 -6.13 5.52
C LEU A 54 -7.70 -6.69 4.29
N VAL A 55 -6.40 -6.94 4.40
CA VAL A 55 -5.59 -7.50 3.33
C VAL A 55 -6.07 -8.89 2.94
N GLU A 56 -6.29 -9.78 3.90
CA GLU A 56 -6.79 -11.14 3.66
C GLU A 56 -8.12 -11.13 2.89
N ARG A 57 -9.08 -10.32 3.33
CA ARG A 57 -10.37 -10.17 2.63
C ARG A 57 -10.22 -9.53 1.25
N THR A 58 -9.29 -8.59 1.10
CA THR A 58 -9.04 -7.94 -0.20
C THR A 58 -8.49 -8.98 -1.20
N LEU A 59 -7.56 -9.83 -0.79
CA LEU A 59 -6.99 -10.90 -1.62
C LEU A 59 -8.04 -11.95 -2.04
N GLN A 60 -9.03 -12.23 -1.20
CA GLN A 60 -10.14 -13.15 -1.53
C GLN A 60 -11.03 -12.65 -2.68
N HIS A 61 -11.03 -11.34 -2.94
CA HIS A 61 -11.96 -10.70 -3.88
C HIS A 61 -11.28 -9.99 -5.04
N THR A 62 -9.94 -9.90 -5.04
CA THR A 62 -9.20 -9.13 -6.05
C THR A 62 -7.90 -9.83 -6.43
N ASN A 63 -7.52 -9.72 -7.70
CA ASN A 63 -6.25 -10.23 -8.21
C ASN A 63 -5.16 -9.17 -8.06
N LEU A 64 -4.56 -9.11 -6.88
CA LEU A 64 -3.44 -8.22 -6.57
C LEU A 64 -2.12 -8.88 -6.96
N ALA A 65 -1.21 -8.07 -7.54
CA ALA A 65 0.16 -8.47 -7.80
C ALA A 65 1.00 -8.52 -6.51
N GLY A 66 0.67 -7.63 -5.56
CA GLY A 66 1.23 -7.62 -4.20
C GLY A 66 0.73 -6.45 -3.37
N TYR A 67 1.16 -6.37 -2.12
CA TYR A 67 0.87 -5.24 -1.23
C TYR A 67 2.02 -4.97 -0.26
N PHE A 68 2.07 -3.74 0.27
CA PHE A 68 2.90 -3.38 1.41
C PHE A 68 2.11 -2.42 2.30
N TRP A 69 2.11 -2.63 3.60
CA TRP A 69 1.50 -1.72 4.57
C TRP A 69 2.43 -1.44 5.75
N VAL A 70 2.24 -0.28 6.35
CA VAL A 70 2.91 0.17 7.57
C VAL A 70 1.88 0.80 8.49
N LEU A 71 2.05 0.64 9.79
CA LEU A 71 1.32 1.46 10.76
C LEU A 71 2.11 2.72 11.11
N GLU A 72 1.37 3.75 11.50
CA GLU A 72 1.86 5.02 12.00
C GLU A 72 1.02 5.50 13.16
N ASN A 73 1.56 6.41 13.95
CA ASN A 73 0.83 7.19 14.92
C ASN A 73 1.07 8.67 14.68
N SER A 74 0.01 9.47 14.71
CA SER A 74 0.11 10.92 14.66
C SER A 74 -0.88 11.55 15.63
N VAL A 75 -0.58 12.77 16.08
CA VAL A 75 -1.45 13.54 16.98
C VAL A 75 -2.85 13.72 16.38
N ASP A 76 -2.93 13.93 15.07
CA ASP A 76 -4.19 14.22 14.39
C ASP A 76 -5.01 12.97 14.04
N HIS A 77 -4.40 11.81 13.90
CA HIS A 77 -5.09 10.61 13.41
C HIS A 77 -5.01 9.40 14.34
N GLY A 78 -4.27 9.48 15.45
CA GLY A 78 -3.97 8.33 16.29
C GLY A 78 -3.22 7.26 15.50
N CYS A 79 -3.43 5.98 15.86
CA CYS A 79 -2.88 4.85 15.10
C CYS A 79 -3.65 4.67 13.79
N HIS A 80 -2.92 4.61 12.69
CA HIS A 80 -3.46 4.51 11.33
C HIS A 80 -2.51 3.73 10.43
N ALA A 81 -2.98 3.34 9.25
CA ALA A 81 -2.19 2.52 8.33
C ALA A 81 -2.06 3.19 6.96
N HIS A 82 -0.85 3.16 6.42
CA HIS A 82 -0.62 3.42 5.00
C HIS A 82 -0.43 2.09 4.30
N ILE A 83 -1.23 1.85 3.27
CA ILE A 83 -1.15 0.65 2.45
C ILE A 83 -0.97 1.01 0.98
N VAL A 84 -0.07 0.32 0.30
CA VAL A 84 0.04 0.32 -1.15
C VAL A 84 -0.33 -1.07 -1.67
N PHE A 85 -1.32 -1.11 -2.54
CA PHE A 85 -1.66 -2.27 -3.35
C PHE A 85 -1.02 -2.12 -4.73
N TYR A 86 -0.47 -3.22 -5.25
CA TYR A 86 0.06 -3.30 -6.59
C TYR A 86 -0.85 -4.19 -7.42
N LEU A 87 -1.35 -3.66 -8.53
CA LEU A 87 -2.22 -4.35 -9.46
C LEU A 87 -1.41 -4.76 -10.69
N ASP A 88 -1.61 -5.98 -11.19
CA ASP A 88 -1.16 -6.34 -12.53
C ASP A 88 -2.08 -5.66 -13.56
N ARG A 89 -1.52 -4.79 -14.41
CA ARG A 89 -2.30 -4.06 -15.43
C ARG A 89 -2.79 -4.93 -16.58
N HIS A 90 -2.24 -6.14 -16.75
CA HIS A 90 -2.79 -7.09 -17.72
C HIS A 90 -4.12 -7.68 -17.25
N LEU A 91 -4.32 -7.78 -15.93
CA LEU A 91 -5.54 -8.33 -15.34
C LEU A 91 -6.52 -7.24 -14.88
N ASN A 92 -6.02 -6.06 -14.49
CA ASN A 92 -6.81 -5.01 -13.84
C ASN A 92 -6.85 -3.72 -14.65
N GLN A 93 -8.05 -3.31 -15.05
CA GLN A 93 -8.25 -2.13 -15.91
C GLN A 93 -8.47 -0.81 -15.12
N ALA A 94 -8.82 -0.86 -13.83
CA ALA A 94 -9.04 0.33 -13.01
C ALA A 94 -8.69 0.10 -11.53
N THR A 95 -8.15 1.13 -10.87
CA THR A 95 -7.83 1.13 -9.43
C THR A 95 -9.02 1.50 -8.55
N TYR A 96 -9.93 2.34 -9.07
CA TYR A 96 -11.07 2.85 -8.31
C TYR A 96 -11.99 1.76 -7.75
N PRO A 97 -12.40 0.71 -8.50
CA PRO A 97 -13.22 -0.37 -7.95
C PRO A 97 -12.54 -1.11 -6.80
N ILE A 98 -11.20 -1.25 -6.85
CA ILE A 98 -10.43 -1.87 -5.76
C ILE A 98 -10.42 -0.95 -4.54
N ALA A 99 -10.18 0.36 -4.72
CA ALA A 99 -10.22 1.33 -3.63
C ALA A 99 -11.55 1.34 -2.89
N GLU A 100 -12.67 1.38 -3.62
CA GLU A 100 -14.03 1.34 -3.06
C GLU A 100 -14.30 0.03 -2.30
N ARG A 101 -13.80 -1.10 -2.83
CA ARG A 101 -13.91 -2.40 -2.16
C ARG A 101 -13.13 -2.42 -0.86
N VAL A 102 -11.87 -1.98 -0.87
CA VAL A 102 -11.02 -1.89 0.33
C VAL A 102 -11.68 -0.98 1.37
N GLY A 103 -12.20 0.18 0.95
CA GLY A 103 -12.91 1.10 1.84
C GLY A 103 -14.17 0.50 2.47
N THR A 104 -14.89 -0.34 1.71
CA THR A 104 -16.05 -1.08 2.23
C THR A 104 -15.64 -2.11 3.26
N ILE A 105 -14.62 -2.94 2.96
CA ILE A 105 -14.09 -3.94 3.90
C ILE A 105 -13.56 -3.26 5.17
N TRP A 106 -12.85 -2.14 5.04
CA TRP A 106 -12.32 -1.40 6.19
C TRP A 106 -13.45 -0.92 7.10
N ARG A 107 -14.52 -0.34 6.53
CA ARG A 107 -15.71 0.05 7.31
C ARG A 107 -16.39 -1.14 7.97
N GLU A 108 -16.43 -2.31 7.34
CA GLU A 108 -17.03 -3.51 7.96
C GLU A 108 -16.20 -4.00 9.15
N ILE A 109 -14.88 -4.16 8.97
CA ILE A 109 -13.96 -4.59 10.03
C ILE A 109 -14.04 -3.64 11.23
N THR A 110 -14.12 -2.34 10.94
CA THR A 110 -14.14 -1.30 11.95
C THR A 110 -15.52 -0.94 12.48
N GLN A 111 -16.57 -1.69 12.13
CA GLN A 111 -17.96 -1.41 12.52
C GLN A 111 -18.40 0.03 12.20
N ARG A 112 -17.96 0.52 11.03
CA ARG A 112 -18.19 1.86 10.47
C ARG A 112 -17.46 3.00 11.18
N GLU A 113 -16.60 2.69 12.14
CA GLU A 113 -15.74 3.69 12.79
C GLU A 113 -14.47 3.99 11.98
N GLY A 114 -14.16 3.21 10.95
CA GLY A 114 -13.06 3.46 10.03
C GLY A 114 -13.46 4.33 8.85
N TYR A 115 -12.50 5.05 8.29
CA TYR A 115 -12.59 5.66 6.97
C TYR A 115 -11.26 5.52 6.24
N TYR A 116 -11.27 5.82 4.94
CA TYR A 116 -10.09 5.72 4.11
C TYR A 116 -9.96 6.95 3.22
N ASN A 117 -8.72 7.33 2.90
CA ASN A 117 -8.41 8.32 1.90
C ASN A 117 -7.63 7.66 0.78
N ARG A 118 -8.11 7.82 -0.45
CA ARG A 118 -7.31 7.47 -1.63
C ARG A 118 -6.27 8.55 -1.86
N CYS A 119 -5.01 8.15 -1.99
CA CYS A 119 -3.97 9.07 -2.42
C CYS A 119 -4.11 9.29 -3.93
N GLU A 120 -4.75 10.39 -4.29
CA GLU A 120 -4.86 10.84 -5.67
C GLU A 120 -3.77 11.86 -5.98
N TYR A 121 -3.43 12.01 -7.26
CA TYR A 121 -2.63 13.13 -7.73
C TYR A 121 -3.17 14.46 -7.18
N LYS A 122 -2.32 15.20 -6.45
CA LYS A 122 -2.56 16.62 -6.14
C LYS A 122 -1.59 17.42 -7.02
N SER A 123 -2.08 18.51 -7.63
CA SER A 123 -1.31 19.36 -8.56
C SER A 123 0.01 19.92 -7.99
N THR A 124 0.15 19.91 -6.66
CA THR A 124 1.35 20.32 -5.92
C THR A 124 2.45 19.26 -5.86
N TYR A 125 2.18 18.02 -6.28
CA TYR A 125 3.17 16.95 -6.34
C TYR A 125 3.60 16.78 -7.80
N GLU A 126 4.91 16.84 -8.05
CA GLU A 126 5.48 16.67 -9.39
C GLU A 126 5.22 15.27 -9.97
N VAL A 127 4.81 14.31 -9.12
CA VAL A 127 4.73 12.89 -9.45
C VAL A 127 3.34 12.32 -9.12
N SER A 128 2.77 11.56 -10.05
CA SER A 128 1.45 10.90 -9.91
C SER A 128 1.60 9.40 -9.68
N ILE A 129 0.95 8.88 -8.63
CA ILE A 129 0.83 7.44 -8.38
C ILE A 129 -0.13 6.74 -9.36
N ASP A 130 -1.00 7.50 -10.03
CA ASP A 130 -2.05 6.97 -10.90
C ASP A 130 -1.53 6.50 -12.26
N ARG A 131 -0.23 6.69 -12.54
CA ARG A 131 0.39 6.21 -13.78
C ARG A 131 0.85 4.76 -13.64
N PRO A 132 0.50 3.88 -14.61
CA PRO A 132 1.07 2.55 -14.67
C PRO A 132 2.58 2.61 -14.88
N VAL A 133 3.32 1.76 -14.19
CA VAL A 133 4.77 1.65 -14.28
C VAL A 133 5.13 0.41 -15.07
N ASN A 134 5.82 0.59 -16.20
CA ASN A 134 6.44 -0.51 -16.94
C ASN A 134 7.76 -0.90 -16.27
N TYR A 135 8.14 -2.17 -16.37
CA TYR A 135 9.36 -2.67 -15.72
C TYR A 135 10.67 -2.07 -16.26
N ASP A 136 10.66 -1.51 -17.47
CA ASP A 136 11.79 -0.90 -18.16
C ASP A 136 11.73 0.64 -18.16
N ASP A 137 10.72 1.22 -17.53
CA ASP A 137 10.56 2.68 -17.41
C ASP A 137 11.22 3.18 -16.12
N THR A 138 12.53 3.44 -16.21
CA THR A 138 13.35 3.90 -15.08
C THR A 138 12.80 5.17 -14.41
N GLU A 139 12.27 6.11 -15.19
CA GLU A 139 11.71 7.36 -14.65
C GLU A 139 10.44 7.08 -13.85
N ALA A 140 9.50 6.30 -14.40
CA ALA A 140 8.28 5.91 -13.70
C ALA A 140 8.57 5.08 -12.44
N ILE A 141 9.62 4.23 -12.47
CA ILE A 141 10.06 3.46 -11.30
C ILE A 141 10.62 4.38 -10.22
N HIS A 142 11.50 5.33 -10.54
CA HIS A 142 12.03 6.28 -9.56
C HIS A 142 10.93 7.15 -8.95
N ASN A 143 10.00 7.59 -9.78
CA ASN A 143 8.80 8.31 -9.38
C ASN A 143 7.94 7.51 -8.38
N LEU A 144 7.69 6.23 -8.67
CA LEU A 144 6.97 5.35 -7.75
C LEU A 144 7.75 5.12 -6.45
N ARG A 145 9.07 4.90 -6.52
CA ARG A 145 9.94 4.78 -5.33
C ARG A 145 9.85 6.01 -4.44
N TYR A 146 9.91 7.19 -5.04
CA TYR A 146 9.78 8.44 -4.32
C TYR A 146 8.44 8.50 -3.58
N ILE A 147 7.33 8.19 -4.24
CA ILE A 147 6.00 8.18 -3.63
C ILE A 147 5.90 7.16 -2.49
N ILE A 148 6.35 5.91 -2.69
CA ILE A 148 6.23 4.89 -1.63
C ILE A 148 7.24 5.10 -0.50
N SER A 149 8.33 5.85 -0.71
CA SER A 149 9.30 6.17 0.33
C SER A 149 8.69 6.94 1.50
N TYR A 150 7.58 7.66 1.27
CA TYR A 150 6.84 8.34 2.33
C TYR A 150 6.31 7.38 3.40
N LEU A 151 6.07 6.09 3.07
CA LEU A 151 5.67 5.06 4.06
C LEU A 151 6.83 4.70 5.02
N ALA A 152 8.08 5.01 4.66
CA ALA A 152 9.25 4.76 5.49
C ALA A 152 9.68 5.99 6.30
N LYS A 153 8.85 7.04 6.40
CA LYS A 153 9.13 8.17 7.28
C LYS A 153 9.18 7.72 8.74
N GLU A 154 10.17 8.21 9.46
CA GLU A 154 10.49 7.75 10.83
C GLU A 154 9.62 8.48 11.87
N GLU A 155 9.29 9.73 11.54
CA GLU A 155 8.73 10.73 12.44
C GLU A 155 7.38 10.30 13.05
N GLN A 156 6.69 9.35 12.42
CA GLN A 156 5.37 8.86 12.78
C GLN A 156 5.36 7.40 13.25
N LYS A 157 6.54 6.77 13.39
CA LYS A 157 6.68 5.36 13.84
C LYS A 157 6.95 5.25 15.34
N HIS A 158 7.61 6.26 15.92
CA HIS A 158 7.99 6.30 17.35
C HIS A 158 8.72 5.03 17.84
N GLY A 159 9.57 4.43 16.99
CA GLY A 159 10.31 3.19 17.30
C GLY A 159 9.49 1.90 17.19
N HIS A 160 8.21 1.98 16.80
CA HIS A 160 7.35 0.83 16.54
C HIS A 160 7.27 0.55 15.03
N TYR A 161 7.82 -0.58 14.60
CA TYR A 161 7.87 -0.96 13.18
C TYR A 161 6.87 -2.07 12.88
N HIS A 162 5.57 -1.73 12.92
CA HIS A 162 4.52 -2.64 12.45
C HIS A 162 4.35 -2.47 10.94
N TYR A 163 4.63 -3.53 10.19
CA TYR A 163 4.51 -3.55 8.74
C TYR A 163 4.15 -4.96 8.25
N GLY A 164 3.72 -5.05 7.01
CA GLY A 164 3.51 -6.32 6.34
C GLY A 164 3.58 -6.16 4.83
N ALA A 165 4.09 -7.19 4.17
CA ALA A 165 4.20 -7.25 2.72
C ALA A 165 3.71 -8.61 2.20
N SER A 166 3.21 -8.64 0.98
CA SER A 166 2.93 -9.91 0.30
C SER A 166 4.23 -10.59 -0.12
N GLU A 167 4.25 -11.91 -0.11
CA GLU A 167 5.23 -12.64 -0.92
C GLU A 167 4.96 -12.36 -2.41
N VAL A 168 6.04 -12.28 -3.20
CA VAL A 168 5.95 -12.13 -4.65
C VAL A 168 6.44 -13.42 -5.29
N PRO A 169 5.59 -14.13 -6.06
CA PRO A 169 6.00 -15.38 -6.67
C PRO A 169 7.11 -15.15 -7.70
N PRO A 170 8.02 -16.13 -7.91
CA PRO A 170 9.08 -16.00 -8.89
C PRO A 170 8.52 -15.80 -10.31
N PRO A 171 9.31 -15.21 -11.23
CA PRO A 171 8.94 -15.10 -12.64
C PRO A 171 8.54 -16.46 -13.22
N SER A 172 7.45 -16.50 -13.98
CA SER A 172 6.96 -17.74 -14.59
C SER A 172 7.93 -18.39 -15.59
N GLY A 173 9.00 -17.68 -16.00
CA GLY A 173 9.93 -18.13 -17.05
C GLY A 173 9.33 -18.10 -18.46
N LEU A 174 8.03 -17.85 -18.59
CA LEU A 174 7.33 -17.73 -19.86
C LEU A 174 7.41 -16.30 -20.38
N GLY A 175 7.80 -16.14 -21.65
CA GLY A 175 7.92 -14.84 -22.32
C GLY A 175 9.36 -14.44 -22.65
N ARG A 176 9.53 -13.22 -23.17
CA ARG A 176 10.85 -12.68 -23.53
C ARG A 176 11.69 -12.50 -22.25
N PRO A 177 12.93 -13.03 -22.19
CA PRO A 177 13.85 -12.75 -21.09
C PRO A 177 14.05 -11.24 -20.93
N ARG A 178 13.96 -10.76 -19.70
CA ARG A 178 14.28 -9.36 -19.39
C ARG A 178 15.79 -9.21 -19.45
N THR A 179 16.27 -8.20 -20.16
CA THR A 179 17.70 -7.90 -20.25
C THR A 179 18.12 -7.30 -18.91
N VAL A 180 19.14 -7.91 -18.28
CA VAL A 180 19.74 -7.47 -17.02
C VAL A 180 20.61 -6.24 -17.26
#